data_AF-A0A8S2M6V8-F1
#
_entry.id   AF-A0A8S2M6V8-F1
#
_cell.length_a   1.000
_cell.length_b   1.000
_cell.length_c   1.000
_cell.angle_alpha   90.00
_cell.angle_beta   90.00
_cell.angle_gamma   90.00
#
_symmetry.space_group_name_H-M   'P 1'
#
loop_
_entity.id
_entity.type
_entity.pdbx_description
1 polymer ?
#
loop_
_entity_poly.entity_id
_entity_poly.type
_entity_poly.pdbx_seq_one_letter_code
_entity_poly.pdbx_strand_id
1 'polypeptide(L)'
;MRELADDLMLSSDTTVIVDSKESAMKEAGEIIQSKAEILAELGELIENNEFCNDISKDKITIFKSVGMAIEDLAAAIVLYEYLQECREK
;
A
#
# COMPACT_ATOMS: atom_id res chain seq x y z
N MET A 1 -4.12 -13.23 9.33
CA MET A 1 -4.60 -12.35 10.42
C MET A 1 -5.43 -11.23 9.78
N ARG A 2 -6.37 -10.62 10.49
CA ARG A 2 -7.22 -9.54 9.98
C ARG A 2 -7.43 -8.53 11.11
N GLU A 3 -7.46 -7.25 10.74
CA GLU A 3 -7.63 -6.15 11.70
C GLU A 3 -8.90 -5.33 11.39
N LEU A 4 -9.33 -5.32 10.13
CA LEU A 4 -10.48 -4.54 9.65
C LEU A 4 -11.71 -5.41 9.44
N ALA A 5 -12.89 -4.85 9.76
CA ALA A 5 -14.17 -5.54 9.62
C ALA A 5 -14.66 -5.57 8.16
N ASP A 6 -15.48 -6.58 7.81
CA ASP A 6 -16.00 -6.76 6.45
C ASP A 6 -16.89 -5.62 5.97
N ASP A 7 -17.70 -5.05 6.86
CA ASP A 7 -18.61 -3.94 6.55
C ASP A 7 -17.85 -2.68 6.12
N LEU A 8 -16.69 -2.42 6.74
CA LEU A 8 -15.77 -1.38 6.32
C LEU A 8 -15.16 -1.72 4.95
N MET A 9 -14.61 -2.93 4.80
CA MET A 9 -13.90 -3.34 3.57
C MET A 9 -14.81 -3.42 2.33
N LEU A 10 -16.11 -3.67 2.52
CA LEU A 10 -17.10 -3.82 1.44
C LEU A 10 -17.99 -2.58 1.26
N SER A 11 -17.76 -1.52 2.04
CA SER A 11 -18.51 -0.28 1.91
C SER A 11 -18.27 0.38 0.54
N SER A 12 -19.33 0.87 -0.10
CA SER A 12 -19.25 1.65 -1.35
C SER A 12 -18.50 2.98 -1.22
N ASP A 13 -18.32 3.43 0.03
CA ASP A 13 -17.57 4.64 0.39
C ASP A 13 -16.15 4.32 0.85
N THR A 14 -15.67 3.09 0.62
CA THR A 14 -14.29 2.69 0.93
C THR A 14 -13.51 2.40 -0.34
N THR A 15 -12.31 2.95 -0.40
CA THR A 15 -11.32 2.71 -1.46
C THR A 15 -10.12 1.99 -0.86
N VAL A 16 -9.73 0.86 -1.45
CA VAL A 16 -8.58 0.07 -0.98
C VAL A 16 -7.42 0.22 -1.95
N ILE A 17 -6.27 0.60 -1.40
CA ILE A 17 -4.98 0.70 -2.08
C ILE A 17 -4.02 -0.26 -1.38
N VAL A 18 -3.16 -0.93 -2.14
CA VAL A 18 -2.18 -1.88 -1.59
C VAL A 18 -0.77 -1.55 -2.01
N ASP A 19 0.22 -2.07 -1.31
CA ASP A 19 1.62 -2.06 -1.77
C ASP A 19 1.79 -2.95 -3.00
N SER A 20 1.34 -4.21 -2.90
CA SER A 20 1.28 -5.18 -4.01
C SER A 20 -0.02 -5.96 -3.99
N LYS A 21 -0.72 -6.00 -5.14
CA LYS A 21 -1.92 -6.83 -5.35
C LYS A 21 -1.60 -8.30 -5.14
N GLU A 22 -0.45 -8.77 -5.63
CA GLU A 22 -0.06 -10.17 -5.51
C GLU A 22 0.09 -10.60 -4.04
N SER A 23 0.87 -9.84 -3.25
CA SER A 23 1.12 -10.15 -1.85
C SER A 23 -0.14 -9.97 -1.00
N ALA A 24 -0.90 -8.89 -1.24
CA ALA A 24 -2.15 -8.64 -0.54
C ALA A 24 -3.16 -9.79 -0.70
N MET A 25 -3.28 -10.36 -1.90
CA MET A 25 -4.16 -11.51 -2.17
C MET A 25 -3.68 -12.83 -1.53
N LYS A 26 -2.45 -12.87 -1.02
CA LYS A 26 -1.88 -14.05 -0.34
C LYS A 26 -1.82 -13.89 1.19
N GLU A 27 -1.66 -12.67 1.67
CA GLU A 27 -1.30 -12.41 3.08
C GLU A 27 -2.30 -11.53 3.83
N ALA A 28 -2.98 -10.59 3.15
CA ALA A 28 -3.90 -9.66 3.81
C ALA A 28 -5.25 -10.32 4.09
N GLY A 29 -5.47 -10.72 5.34
CA GLY A 29 -6.71 -11.42 5.73
C GLY A 29 -7.97 -10.56 5.57
N GLU A 30 -7.89 -9.23 5.68
CA GLU A 30 -9.01 -8.35 5.30
C GLU A 30 -9.40 -8.49 3.84
N ILE A 31 -8.45 -8.59 2.92
CA ILE A 31 -8.71 -8.69 1.48
C ILE A 31 -9.15 -10.10 1.11
N ILE A 32 -8.43 -11.13 1.56
CA ILE A 32 -8.69 -12.54 1.19
C ILE A 32 -10.10 -12.97 1.60
N GLN A 33 -10.52 -12.61 2.82
CA GLN A 33 -11.78 -13.09 3.38
C GLN A 33 -12.99 -12.27 2.90
N SER A 34 -12.86 -10.94 2.81
CA SER A 34 -13.95 -10.07 2.33
C SER A 34 -14.12 -10.17 0.83
N LYS A 35 -13.03 -10.47 0.10
CA LYS A 35 -12.91 -10.28 -1.34
C LYS A 35 -13.11 -8.82 -1.76
N ALA A 36 -12.70 -7.88 -0.90
CA ALA A 36 -12.72 -6.46 -1.21
C ALA A 36 -11.96 -6.16 -2.51
N GLU A 37 -12.52 -5.25 -3.29
CA GLU A 37 -11.90 -4.80 -4.53
C GLU A 37 -10.71 -3.88 -4.22
N ILE A 38 -9.61 -4.10 -4.94
CA ILE A 38 -8.40 -3.27 -4.83
C ILE A 38 -8.43 -2.30 -6.01
N LEU A 39 -8.45 -1.00 -5.72
CA LEU A 39 -8.42 0.04 -6.75
C LEU A 39 -7.08 0.04 -7.50
N ALA A 40 -5.99 0.16 -6.74
CA ALA A 40 -4.66 0.35 -7.30
C ALA A 40 -3.55 -0.15 -6.35
N GLU A 41 -2.37 -0.40 -6.93
CA GLU A 41 -1.11 -0.48 -6.18
C GLU A 41 -0.58 0.94 -5.89
N LEU A 42 0.21 1.09 -4.82
CA LEU A 42 0.81 2.36 -4.44
C LEU A 42 1.74 2.90 -5.54
N GLY A 43 2.50 2.02 -6.21
CA GLY A 43 3.34 2.38 -7.35
C GLY A 43 2.53 2.97 -8.52
N GLU A 44 1.38 2.37 -8.84
CA GLU A 44 0.48 2.86 -9.90
C GLU A 44 -0.04 4.28 -9.59
N LEU A 45 -0.33 4.59 -8.32
CA LEU A 45 -0.75 5.92 -7.87
C LEU A 45 0.37 6.97 -7.95
N ILE A 46 1.60 6.56 -7.62
CA ILE A 46 2.77 7.46 -7.65
C ILE A 46 3.15 7.78 -9.09
N GLU A 47 3.12 6.79 -9.98
CA GLU A 47 3.46 6.96 -11.40
C GLU A 47 2.34 7.62 -12.21
N ASN A 48 1.08 7.30 -11.91
CA ASN A 48 -0.08 7.82 -12.63
C ASN A 48 -1.12 8.44 -11.68
N ASN A 49 -1.21 9.77 -11.73
CA ASN A 49 -2.15 10.55 -10.93
C ASN A 49 -3.61 10.41 -11.37
N GLU A 50 -3.92 9.67 -12.45
CA GLU A 50 -5.31 9.43 -12.88
C GLU A 50 -6.11 8.67 -11.81
N PHE A 51 -5.50 7.67 -11.17
CA PHE A 51 -6.13 6.91 -10.09
C PHE A 51 -6.41 7.77 -8.85
N CYS A 52 -5.67 8.86 -8.65
CA CYS A 52 -5.95 9.81 -7.58
C CYS A 52 -7.28 10.54 -7.76
N ASN A 53 -7.80 10.65 -8.99
CA ASN A 53 -9.12 11.23 -9.23
C ASN A 53 -10.26 10.32 -8.73
N ASP A 54 -10.02 9.01 -8.66
CA ASP A 54 -10.98 8.04 -8.14
C ASP A 54 -10.95 7.96 -6.60
N ILE A 55 -9.91 8.54 -5.97
CA ILE A 55 -9.81 8.68 -4.52
C ILE A 55 -10.54 9.96 -4.09
N SER A 56 -11.78 9.80 -3.62
CA SER A 56 -12.56 10.91 -3.08
C SER A 56 -12.12 11.28 -1.66
N LYS A 57 -11.97 12.58 -1.38
CA LYS A 57 -11.67 13.11 -0.04
C LYS A 57 -12.78 12.89 0.98
N ASP A 58 -14.01 12.70 0.50
CA ASP A 58 -15.18 12.47 1.35
C ASP A 58 -15.42 10.98 1.62
N LYS A 59 -14.58 10.10 1.06
CA LYS A 59 -14.63 8.65 1.23
C LYS A 59 -13.51 8.16 2.14
N ILE A 60 -13.71 6.98 2.70
CA ILE A 60 -12.68 6.28 3.47
C ILE A 60 -11.66 5.72 2.49
N THR A 61 -10.38 6.02 2.71
CA THR A 61 -9.28 5.41 1.95
C THR A 61 -8.44 4.55 2.87
N ILE A 62 -8.27 3.29 2.51
CA ILE A 62 -7.49 2.31 3.25
C ILE A 62 -6.26 1.98 2.42
N PHE A 63 -5.09 2.29 2.94
CA PHE A 63 -3.84 1.72 2.44
C PHE A 63 -3.54 0.45 3.24
N LYS A 64 -3.62 -0.72 2.59
CA LYS A 64 -3.26 -2.01 3.19
C LYS A 64 -1.87 -2.42 2.73
N SER A 65 -0.95 -2.51 3.68
CA SER A 65 0.41 -3.00 3.45
C SER A 65 0.60 -4.38 4.07
N VAL A 66 1.33 -5.23 3.36
CA VAL A 66 1.91 -6.50 3.84
C VAL A 66 3.44 -6.51 3.75
N GLY A 67 4.03 -5.48 3.13
CA GLY A 67 5.45 -5.27 2.99
C GLY A 67 5.99 -5.80 1.65
N MET A 68 6.89 -5.04 1.05
CA MET A 68 7.65 -5.48 -0.13
C MET A 68 9.16 -5.36 0.14
N ALA A 69 9.93 -6.38 -0.24
CA ALA A 69 11.39 -6.38 -0.04
C ALA A 69 12.12 -5.17 -0.67
N ILE A 70 11.52 -4.54 -1.69
CA ILE A 70 12.06 -3.32 -2.31
C ILE A 70 12.05 -2.12 -1.36
N GLU A 71 11.09 -2.06 -0.43
CA GLU A 71 10.97 -1.00 0.57
C GLU A 71 12.15 -1.05 1.55
N ASP A 72 12.48 -2.26 2.02
CA ASP A 72 13.64 -2.50 2.88
C ASP A 72 14.96 -2.17 2.15
N LEU A 73 15.09 -2.60 0.89
CA LEU A 73 16.29 -2.34 0.10
C LEU A 73 16.49 -0.85 -0.17
N ALA A 74 15.42 -0.12 -0.49
CA ALA A 74 15.47 1.31 -0.71
C ALA A 74 15.91 2.05 0.58
N ALA A 75 15.34 1.69 1.73
CA ALA A 75 15.75 2.24 3.01
C ALA A 75 17.23 1.93 3.34
N ALA A 76 17.69 0.71 3.05
CA ALA A 76 19.07 0.30 3.26
C ALA A 76 20.05 1.08 2.37
N ILE A 77 19.70 1.34 1.10
CA ILE A 77 20.51 2.15 0.18
C ILE A 77 20.66 3.58 0.72
N VAL A 78 19.56 4.23 1.11
CA VAL A 78 19.59 5.59 1.66
C VAL A 78 20.51 5.67 2.89
N LEU A 79 20.38 4.70 3.80
CA LEU A 79 21.25 4.65 4.98
C LEU A 79 22.72 4.40 4.61
N TYR A 80 22.98 3.51 3.66
CA TYR A 80 24.33 3.20 3.21
C TYR A 80 25.01 4.42 2.59
N GLU A 81 24.33 5.13 1.69
CA GLU A 81 24.84 6.35 1.05
C GLU A 81 25.13 7.44 2.08
N TYR A 82 24.21 7.67 3.02
CA TYR A 82 24.42 8.61 4.12
C TYR A 82 25.69 8.30 4.94
N LEU A 83 25.93 7.01 5.22
CA LEU A 83 27.12 6.59 5.95
C LEU A 83 28.42 6.73 5.15
N GLN A 84 28.39 6.60 3.82
CA GLN A 84 29.56 6.86 2.99
C GLN A 84 29.92 8.35 3.01
N GLU A 85 28.94 9.24 2.85
CA GLU A 85 29.18 10.69 2.92
C GLU A 85 29.74 11.14 4.28
N CYS A 86 29.30 10.52 5.37
CA CYS A 86 29.82 10.82 6.71
C CYS A 86 31.25 10.32 6.93
N ARG A 87 31.69 9.27 6.20
CA ARG A 87 33.05 8.73 6.30
C ARG A 87 34.09 9.54 5.51
N GLU A 88 33.64 10.27 4.50
CA GLU A 88 34.50 11.11 3.66
C GLU A 88 34.73 12.53 4.24
N LYS A 89 34.07 12.87 5.36
CA LYS A 89 34.26 14.10 6.13
C LYS A 89 35.12 13.86 7.38
#